data_AF-A0A8K1H3L8-F1
#
_entry.id   AF-A0A8K1H3L8-F1
#
_cell.length_a   1.000
_cell.length_b   1.000
_cell.length_c   1.000
_cell.angle_alpha   90.00
_cell.angle_beta   90.00
_cell.angle_gamma   90.00
#
_symmetry.space_group_name_H-M   'P 1'
#
loop_
_entity.id
_entity.type
_entity.pdbx_description
1 polymer ?
#
loop_
_entity_poly.entity_id
_entity_poly.type
_entity_poly.pdbx_seq_one_letter_code
_entity_poly.pdbx_strand_id
1 'polypeptide(L)'
;MVFNNRLKEVQKLVYDGFSIVFNSIAKFLGYPDVPGMPIFPLDSKSREQFTVQDLLPKHITEIPPNQAQRPETLTEALFGTFPYTMPIEKHFYQHKAEGYYNFYVENYRNMYFLPDWLSGYIQIHFNITVDHSNLELCRDVFFYVVLLYGAIVSLRTMLFWMLAINPYTYPWVFAVDFVDWIYDGLAGILPCIVGIDLVPTFLGMLIGKIADSVNHLVFTMPFLPSEGNKVKMLIDGELKDVVQFHYLPYLWYKYPIPLNLREFWYSERPDILNFMEKNYGQFGINFQPLLSGSQTSPVLDSMNLTDSLINHSKDLFGLL
;
A
#
# COMPACT_ATOMS: atom_id res chain seq x y z
N MET A 1 7.18 -53.08 -4.46
CA MET A 1 6.34 -53.04 -5.68
C MET A 1 4.84 -53.16 -5.40
N VAL A 2 4.39 -54.06 -4.51
CA VAL A 2 2.95 -54.29 -4.23
C VAL A 2 2.24 -53.07 -3.59
N PHE A 3 2.91 -52.35 -2.69
CA PHE A 3 2.33 -51.19 -2.00
C PHE A 3 1.99 -50.03 -2.96
N ASN A 4 2.88 -49.71 -3.90
CA ASN A 4 2.64 -48.68 -4.92
C ASN A 4 1.46 -49.03 -5.85
N ASN A 5 1.23 -50.33 -6.11
CA ASN A 5 0.11 -50.75 -6.94
C ASN A 5 -1.23 -50.62 -6.19
N ARG A 6 -1.27 -50.97 -4.89
CA ARG A 6 -2.45 -50.77 -4.03
C ARG A 6 -2.78 -49.30 -3.83
N LEU A 7 -1.77 -48.45 -3.70
CA LEU A 7 -1.94 -47.01 -3.55
C LEU A 7 -2.55 -46.38 -4.82
N LYS A 8 -2.11 -46.83 -6.01
CA LYS A 8 -2.73 -46.45 -7.30
C LYS A 8 -4.18 -46.93 -7.43
N GLU A 9 -4.49 -48.13 -6.93
CA GLU A 9 -5.83 -48.70 -6.96
C GLU A 9 -6.80 -47.91 -6.07
N VAL A 10 -6.37 -47.55 -4.85
CA VAL A 10 -7.12 -46.67 -3.95
C VAL A 10 -7.28 -45.27 -4.55
N GLN A 11 -6.23 -44.70 -5.12
CA GLN A 11 -6.30 -43.39 -5.79
C GLN A 11 -7.33 -43.40 -6.91
N LYS A 12 -7.38 -44.47 -7.71
CA LYS A 12 -8.36 -44.63 -8.77
C LYS A 12 -9.79 -44.74 -8.22
N LEU A 13 -9.99 -45.54 -7.18
CA LEU A 13 -11.31 -45.71 -6.56
C LEU A 13 -11.83 -44.39 -5.96
N VAL A 14 -10.94 -43.64 -5.30
CA VAL A 14 -11.25 -42.30 -4.77
C VAL A 14 -11.57 -41.33 -5.91
N TYR A 15 -10.77 -41.30 -6.98
CA TYR A 15 -11.02 -40.47 -8.14
C TYR A 15 -12.37 -40.78 -8.81
N ASP A 16 -12.66 -42.07 -9.02
CA ASP A 16 -13.91 -42.53 -9.62
C ASP A 16 -15.11 -42.17 -8.73
N GLY A 17 -14.98 -42.34 -7.41
CA GLY A 17 -15.99 -41.93 -6.44
C GLY A 17 -16.29 -40.44 -6.47
N PHE A 18 -15.25 -39.60 -6.44
CA PHE A 18 -15.41 -38.15 -6.57
C PHE A 18 -15.97 -37.75 -7.94
N SER A 19 -15.54 -38.41 -9.02
CA SER A 19 -16.04 -38.14 -10.38
C SER A 19 -17.54 -38.36 -10.47
N ILE A 20 -18.07 -39.43 -9.88
CA ILE A 20 -19.51 -39.71 -9.83
C ILE A 20 -20.25 -38.60 -9.08
N VAL A 21 -19.74 -38.20 -7.91
CA VAL A 21 -20.35 -37.14 -7.08
C VAL A 21 -20.38 -35.81 -7.84
N PHE A 22 -19.24 -35.38 -8.39
CA PHE A 22 -19.15 -34.13 -9.13
C PHE A 22 -20.01 -34.15 -10.40
N ASN A 23 -20.05 -35.26 -11.14
CA ASN A 23 -20.91 -35.39 -12.31
C ASN A 23 -22.40 -35.36 -11.94
N SER A 24 -22.78 -35.92 -10.79
CA SER A 24 -24.17 -35.86 -10.31
C SER A 24 -24.57 -34.43 -9.96
N ILE A 25 -23.69 -33.69 -9.27
CA ILE A 25 -23.91 -32.27 -8.94
C ILE A 25 -23.95 -31.44 -10.21
N ALA A 26 -23.02 -31.66 -11.15
CA ALA A 26 -22.96 -30.94 -12.41
C ALA A 26 -24.21 -31.17 -13.27
N LYS A 27 -24.69 -32.42 -13.38
CA LYS A 27 -25.94 -32.73 -14.07
C LYS A 27 -27.14 -32.04 -13.44
N PHE A 28 -27.20 -32.01 -12.10
CA PHE A 28 -28.25 -31.28 -11.39
C PHE A 28 -28.24 -29.78 -11.71
N LEU A 29 -27.05 -29.20 -11.94
CA LEU A 29 -26.86 -27.80 -12.33
C LEU A 29 -26.98 -27.54 -13.85
N GLY A 30 -27.33 -28.56 -14.65
CA GLY A 30 -27.59 -28.41 -16.09
C GLY A 30 -26.44 -28.80 -17.03
N TYR A 31 -25.35 -29.41 -16.54
CA TYR A 31 -24.30 -29.98 -17.40
C TYR A 31 -24.82 -31.26 -18.12
N PRO A 32 -24.54 -31.47 -19.42
CA PRO A 32 -23.60 -30.73 -20.28
C PRO A 32 -24.20 -29.54 -21.05
N ASP A 33 -25.53 -29.38 -21.03
CA ASP A 33 -26.24 -28.40 -21.88
C ASP A 33 -25.94 -26.95 -21.48
N VAL A 34 -25.68 -26.72 -20.19
CA VAL A 34 -25.20 -25.46 -19.64
C VAL A 34 -23.77 -25.68 -19.13
N PRO A 35 -22.73 -25.42 -19.94
CA PRO A 35 -21.33 -25.61 -19.55
C PRO A 35 -20.87 -24.64 -18.45
N GLY A 36 -21.73 -23.70 -18.03
CA GLY A 36 -21.43 -22.69 -17.03
C GLY A 36 -20.63 -21.52 -17.59
N MET A 37 -20.15 -20.65 -16.71
CA MET A 37 -19.26 -19.56 -17.07
C MET A 37 -17.89 -20.14 -17.46
N PRO A 38 -17.33 -19.81 -18.63
CA PRO A 38 -16.03 -20.32 -19.02
C PRO A 38 -14.95 -19.78 -18.07
N ILE A 39 -14.03 -20.65 -17.66
CA ILE A 39 -12.94 -20.32 -16.72
C ILE A 39 -12.06 -19.18 -17.28
N PHE A 40 -11.98 -19.07 -18.60
CA PHE A 40 -11.37 -17.96 -19.30
C PHE A 40 -12.42 -17.21 -20.11
N PRO A 41 -12.35 -15.87 -20.16
CA PRO A 41 -13.23 -15.12 -21.03
C PRO A 41 -13.01 -15.55 -22.48
N LEU A 42 -14.11 -15.64 -23.24
CA LEU A 42 -14.09 -15.98 -24.66
C LEU A 42 -13.36 -14.92 -25.51
N ASP A 43 -13.29 -13.68 -25.01
CA ASP A 43 -12.59 -12.60 -25.66
C ASP A 43 -11.06 -12.75 -25.51
N SER A 44 -10.38 -12.80 -26.65
CA SER A 44 -8.93 -12.98 -26.75
C SER A 44 -8.12 -11.96 -25.92
N LYS A 45 -8.56 -10.69 -25.89
CA LYS A 45 -7.84 -9.62 -25.19
C LYS A 45 -7.89 -9.77 -23.68
N SER A 46 -9.08 -10.03 -23.15
CA SER A 46 -9.25 -10.28 -21.72
C SER A 46 -8.56 -11.57 -21.29
N ARG A 47 -8.57 -12.62 -22.12
CA ARG A 47 -7.83 -13.86 -21.87
C ARG A 47 -6.31 -13.62 -21.78
N GLU A 48 -5.74 -12.85 -22.70
CA GLU A 48 -4.32 -12.47 -22.64
C GLU A 48 -4.02 -11.66 -21.37
N GLN A 49 -4.87 -10.71 -20.99
CA GLN A 49 -4.70 -9.92 -19.78
C GLN A 49 -4.68 -10.77 -18.49
N PHE A 50 -5.60 -11.74 -18.35
CA PHE A 50 -5.60 -12.65 -17.20
C PHE A 50 -4.42 -13.62 -17.21
N THR A 51 -4.06 -14.15 -18.38
CA THR A 51 -2.93 -15.06 -18.52
C THR A 51 -1.61 -14.35 -18.20
N VAL A 52 -1.44 -13.10 -18.65
CA VAL A 52 -0.28 -12.26 -18.33
C VAL A 52 -0.22 -11.95 -16.84
N GLN A 53 -1.34 -11.64 -16.19
CA GLN A 53 -1.36 -11.44 -14.74
C GLN A 53 -1.00 -12.71 -13.96
N ASP A 54 -1.44 -13.88 -14.43
CA ASP A 54 -1.12 -15.17 -13.80
C ASP A 54 0.33 -15.62 -14.00
N LEU A 55 1.02 -15.09 -15.02
CA LEU A 55 2.44 -15.33 -15.26
C LEU A 55 3.36 -14.47 -14.37
N LEU A 56 2.83 -13.43 -13.71
CA LEU A 56 3.63 -12.59 -12.83
C LEU A 56 4.08 -13.34 -11.57
N PRO A 57 5.30 -13.08 -11.08
CA PRO A 57 5.75 -13.65 -9.82
C PRO A 57 4.83 -13.19 -8.67
N LYS A 58 4.69 -14.05 -7.66
CA LYS A 58 4.02 -13.70 -6.41
C LYS A 58 5.08 -13.27 -5.40
N HIS A 59 4.87 -12.12 -4.75
CA HIS A 59 5.68 -11.70 -3.62
C HIS A 59 5.38 -12.63 -2.44
N ILE A 60 6.38 -13.40 -2.01
CA ILE A 60 6.20 -14.42 -0.96
C ILE A 60 6.47 -13.77 0.39
N THR A 61 5.42 -13.65 1.18
CA THR A 61 5.43 -13.21 2.56
C THR A 61 4.90 -14.35 3.43
N GLU A 62 5.56 -14.60 4.55
CA GLU A 62 5.13 -15.61 5.50
C GLU A 62 4.65 -14.91 6.77
N ILE A 63 3.51 -15.34 7.30
CA ILE A 63 2.92 -14.80 8.53
C ILE A 63 2.56 -15.98 9.44
N PRO A 64 3.18 -16.09 10.63
CA PRO A 64 4.25 -15.24 11.15
C PRO A 64 5.53 -15.33 10.29
N PRO A 65 6.33 -14.25 10.22
CA PRO A 65 7.51 -14.23 9.36
C PRO A 65 8.54 -15.28 9.80
N ASN A 66 8.97 -16.16 8.90
CA ASN A 66 10.11 -17.07 9.13
C ASN A 66 11.46 -16.33 8.97
N GLN A 67 11.54 -15.13 9.52
CA GLN A 67 12.79 -14.36 9.53
C GLN A 67 13.83 -15.07 10.40
N ALA A 68 15.10 -14.96 10.01
CA ALA A 68 16.19 -15.43 10.84
C ALA A 68 16.14 -14.70 12.19
N GLN A 69 15.92 -15.44 13.28
CA GLN A 69 15.82 -14.89 14.63
C GLN A 69 17.18 -14.38 15.11
N ARG A 70 17.53 -13.15 14.72
CA ARG A 70 18.73 -12.44 15.15
C ARG A 70 18.31 -11.19 15.93
N PRO A 71 18.35 -11.22 17.28
CA PRO A 71 18.00 -10.05 18.06
C PRO A 71 19.08 -8.98 17.90
N GLU A 72 18.67 -7.76 17.57
CA GLU A 72 19.57 -6.59 17.47
C GLU A 72 19.55 -5.76 18.75
N THR A 73 18.44 -5.82 19.49
CA THR A 73 18.26 -5.05 20.74
C THR A 73 18.15 -5.96 21.98
N LEU A 74 18.47 -5.42 23.16
CA LEU A 74 18.31 -6.15 24.43
C LEU A 74 16.86 -6.58 24.69
N THR A 75 15.89 -5.77 24.25
CA THR A 75 14.46 -6.08 24.36
C THR A 75 14.11 -7.30 23.52
N GLU A 76 14.59 -7.38 22.28
CA GLU A 76 14.40 -8.56 21.43
C GLU A 76 15.12 -9.79 21.96
N ALA A 77 16.28 -9.62 22.61
CA ALA A 77 16.97 -10.72 23.27
C ALA A 77 16.15 -11.29 24.45
N LEU A 78 15.36 -10.44 25.13
CA LEU A 78 14.53 -10.85 26.27
C LEU A 78 13.17 -11.41 25.86
N PHE A 79 12.48 -10.76 24.91
CA PHE A 79 11.11 -11.09 24.51
C PHE A 79 11.02 -11.92 23.21
N GLY A 80 12.14 -12.16 22.54
CA GLY A 80 12.19 -12.73 21.19
C GLY A 80 12.21 -11.66 20.12
N THR A 81 12.62 -12.04 18.91
CA THR A 81 12.67 -11.12 17.76
C THR A 81 11.27 -10.68 17.36
N PHE A 82 11.08 -9.37 17.19
CA PHE A 82 9.82 -8.84 16.68
C PHE A 82 9.66 -9.18 15.19
N PRO A 83 8.42 -9.42 14.72
CA PRO A 83 8.15 -9.68 13.31
C PRO A 83 8.28 -8.38 12.49
N TYR A 84 9.27 -8.26 11.61
CA TYR A 84 9.39 -7.08 10.75
C TYR A 84 8.51 -7.18 9.51
N THR A 85 8.07 -6.04 8.99
CA THR A 85 7.39 -5.96 7.69
C THR A 85 8.36 -6.35 6.57
N MET A 86 7.83 -6.97 5.52
CA MET A 86 8.56 -7.27 4.29
C MET A 86 7.87 -6.54 3.13
N PRO A 87 8.03 -5.20 3.04
CA PRO A 87 7.43 -4.44 1.95
C PRO A 87 8.14 -4.71 0.63
N ILE A 88 7.43 -4.54 -0.48
CA ILE A 88 8.04 -4.59 -1.82
C ILE A 88 8.99 -3.39 -1.98
N GLU A 89 10.24 -3.68 -2.33
CA GLU A 89 11.29 -2.67 -2.47
C GLU A 89 11.06 -1.77 -3.70
N LYS A 90 11.43 -0.49 -3.55
CA LYS A 90 11.38 0.51 -4.61
C LYS A 90 12.80 0.91 -4.98
N HIS A 91 13.11 0.83 -6.27
CA HIS A 91 14.44 1.18 -6.75
C HIS A 91 14.39 2.56 -7.41
N PHE A 92 14.93 3.55 -6.69
CA PHE A 92 15.10 4.90 -7.21
C PHE A 92 16.29 4.97 -8.15
N TYR A 93 16.12 5.65 -9.28
CA TYR A 93 17.21 5.93 -10.21
C TYR A 93 17.16 7.39 -10.64
N GLN A 94 18.34 7.97 -10.79
CA GLN A 94 18.51 9.37 -11.17
C GLN A 94 19.45 9.43 -12.36
N HIS A 95 19.03 10.11 -13.42
CA HIS A 95 19.86 10.29 -14.60
C HIS A 95 19.65 11.68 -15.18
N LYS A 96 20.73 12.35 -15.64
CA LYS A 96 20.64 13.74 -16.14
C LYS A 96 19.73 13.91 -17.35
N ALA A 97 19.51 12.84 -18.13
CA ALA A 97 18.63 12.87 -19.30
C ALA A 97 17.19 12.46 -18.97
N GLU A 98 16.99 11.53 -18.04
CA GLU A 98 15.67 10.97 -17.72
C GLU A 98 15.02 11.71 -16.52
N GLY A 99 15.81 12.43 -15.74
CA GLY A 99 15.35 13.25 -14.64
C GLY A 99 15.54 12.64 -13.27
N TYR A 100 14.83 13.24 -12.32
CA TYR A 100 14.98 13.02 -10.88
C TYR A 100 13.67 12.47 -10.30
N TYR A 101 13.78 11.71 -9.20
CA TYR A 101 12.67 11.04 -8.51
C TYR A 101 11.98 9.91 -9.28
N ASN A 102 12.55 9.47 -10.40
CA ASN A 102 12.06 8.28 -11.08
C ASN A 102 12.36 7.04 -10.24
N PHE A 103 11.43 6.11 -10.24
CA PHE A 103 11.63 4.80 -9.62
C PHE A 103 10.86 3.74 -10.38
N TYR A 104 11.27 2.50 -10.17
CA TYR A 104 10.52 1.35 -10.61
C TYR A 104 10.30 0.39 -9.45
N VAL A 105 9.26 -0.42 -9.59
CA VAL A 105 8.88 -1.45 -8.65
C VAL A 105 8.69 -2.74 -9.43
N GLU A 106 9.19 -3.86 -8.92
CA GLU A 106 8.95 -5.15 -9.53
C GLU A 106 7.44 -5.48 -9.53
N ASN A 107 6.93 -5.93 -10.68
CA ASN A 107 5.50 -6.12 -10.87
C ASN A 107 5.06 -7.50 -10.33
N TYR A 108 4.62 -7.53 -9.08
CA TYR A 108 4.08 -8.73 -8.44
C TYR A 108 2.56 -8.85 -8.61
N ARG A 109 2.07 -10.09 -8.73
CA ARG A 109 0.62 -10.37 -8.89
C ARG A 109 -0.22 -9.91 -7.69
N ASN A 110 0.34 -9.97 -6.49
CA ASN A 110 -0.30 -9.61 -5.23
C ASN A 110 0.02 -8.19 -4.75
N MET A 111 0.70 -7.37 -5.55
CA MET A 111 0.97 -5.99 -5.20
C MET A 111 -0.31 -5.15 -5.27
N TYR A 112 -0.50 -4.27 -4.28
CA TYR A 112 -1.60 -3.33 -4.24
C TYR A 112 -1.09 -1.91 -4.10
N PHE A 113 -1.69 -1.01 -4.87
CA PHE A 113 -1.49 0.42 -4.71
C PHE A 113 -2.66 1.03 -3.96
N LEU A 114 -2.42 2.17 -3.31
CA LEU A 114 -3.51 2.99 -2.82
C LEU A 114 -4.40 3.44 -3.98
N PRO A 115 -5.70 3.69 -3.77
CA PRO A 115 -6.53 4.35 -4.77
C PRO A 115 -6.04 5.78 -5.06
N ASP A 116 -6.11 6.22 -6.32
CA ASP A 116 -5.59 7.53 -6.77
C ASP A 116 -6.08 8.72 -5.93
N TRP A 117 -7.38 8.75 -5.60
CA TRP A 117 -7.96 9.82 -4.79
C TRP A 117 -7.33 9.91 -3.39
N LEU A 118 -6.97 8.77 -2.80
CA LEU A 118 -6.45 8.66 -1.44
C LEU A 118 -4.95 8.98 -1.44
N SER A 119 -4.21 8.48 -2.44
CA SER A 119 -2.82 8.86 -2.66
C SER A 119 -2.72 10.38 -2.83
N GLY A 120 -3.51 10.98 -3.73
CA GLY A 120 -3.51 12.43 -3.93
C GLY A 120 -3.93 13.22 -2.69
N TYR A 121 -4.95 12.76 -1.96
CA TYR A 121 -5.37 13.38 -0.71
C TYR A 121 -4.25 13.40 0.32
N ILE A 122 -3.57 12.26 0.53
CA ILE A 122 -2.47 12.16 1.49
C ILE A 122 -1.33 13.11 1.11
N GLN A 123 -0.96 13.14 -0.17
CA GLN A 123 0.15 13.96 -0.65
C GLN A 123 -0.11 15.46 -0.47
N ILE A 124 -1.32 15.93 -0.78
CA ILE A 124 -1.68 17.35 -0.72
C ILE A 124 -1.88 17.81 0.73
N HIS A 125 -2.61 17.04 1.54
CA HIS A 125 -3.00 17.47 2.89
C HIS A 125 -1.92 17.25 3.95
N PHE A 126 -1.11 16.20 3.83
CA PHE A 126 -0.03 15.93 4.77
C PHE A 126 1.34 16.42 4.28
N ASN A 127 1.40 17.03 3.09
CA ASN A 127 2.64 17.51 2.48
C ASN A 127 3.71 16.41 2.26
N ILE A 128 3.26 15.15 2.15
CA ILE A 128 4.09 13.96 1.94
C ILE A 128 4.21 13.76 0.43
N THR A 129 5.26 14.27 -0.20
CA THR A 129 5.44 14.15 -1.66
C THR A 129 6.57 13.19 -2.01
N VAL A 130 7.81 13.62 -1.81
CA VAL A 130 8.99 12.81 -2.12
C VAL A 130 9.36 11.92 -0.93
N ASP A 131 9.46 12.52 0.25
CA ASP A 131 9.72 11.79 1.48
C ASP A 131 8.43 11.21 2.03
N HIS A 132 8.34 9.88 2.06
CA HIS A 132 7.21 9.11 2.54
C HIS A 132 7.60 8.18 3.70
N SER A 133 8.73 8.44 4.35
CA SER A 133 9.23 7.65 5.49
C SER A 133 8.21 7.59 6.64
N ASN A 134 7.50 8.69 6.90
CA ASN A 134 6.44 8.73 7.91
C ASN A 134 5.25 7.81 7.57
N LEU A 135 4.95 7.64 6.28
CA LEU A 135 3.86 6.80 5.82
C LEU A 135 4.25 5.31 5.88
N GLU A 136 5.51 4.99 5.59
CA GLU A 136 6.08 3.65 5.81
C GLU A 136 6.08 3.29 7.30
N LEU A 137 6.48 4.22 8.17
CA LEU A 137 6.39 4.03 9.61
C LEU A 137 4.95 3.78 10.07
N CYS A 138 3.98 4.53 9.54
CA CYS A 138 2.56 4.32 9.83
C CYS A 138 2.08 2.91 9.42
N ARG A 139 2.49 2.45 8.22
CA ARG A 139 2.21 1.09 7.74
C ARG A 139 2.80 0.03 8.66
N ASP A 140 4.05 0.22 9.09
CA ASP A 140 4.74 -0.76 9.95
C ASP A 140 4.11 -0.80 11.34
N VAL A 141 3.78 0.35 11.94
CA VAL A 141 3.03 0.43 13.21
C VAL A 141 1.67 -0.27 13.08
N PHE A 142 0.95 -0.03 11.98
CA PHE A 142 -0.33 -0.70 11.72
C PHE A 142 -0.16 -2.22 11.62
N PHE A 143 0.89 -2.71 10.95
CA PHE A 143 1.22 -4.14 10.89
C PHE A 143 1.43 -4.74 12.29
N TYR A 144 2.22 -4.09 13.15
CA TYR A 144 2.43 -4.55 14.53
C TYR A 144 1.15 -4.60 15.35
N VAL A 145 0.26 -3.61 15.19
CA VAL A 145 -1.05 -3.59 15.87
C VAL A 145 -1.92 -4.76 15.42
N VAL A 146 -1.95 -5.08 14.13
CA VAL A 146 -2.71 -6.22 13.58
C VAL A 146 -2.17 -7.54 14.12
N LEU A 147 -0.84 -7.73 14.16
CA LEU A 147 -0.23 -8.93 14.72
C LEU A 147 -0.46 -9.07 16.22
N LEU A 148 -0.35 -7.96 16.96
CA LEU A 148 -0.66 -7.93 18.40
C LEU A 148 -2.11 -8.32 18.65
N TYR A 149 -3.05 -7.80 17.85
CA TYR A 149 -4.45 -8.18 17.92
C TYR A 149 -4.66 -9.67 17.63
N GLY A 150 -3.98 -10.23 16.62
CA GLY A 150 -3.98 -11.67 16.34
C GLY A 150 -3.44 -12.52 17.49
N ALA A 151 -2.42 -12.04 18.20
CA ALA A 151 -1.91 -12.69 19.40
C ALA A 151 -2.94 -12.67 20.55
N ILE A 152 -3.63 -11.54 20.76
CA ILE A 152 -4.69 -11.42 21.78
C ILE A 152 -5.86 -12.37 21.47
N VAL A 153 -6.27 -12.48 20.20
CA VAL A 153 -7.32 -13.42 19.75
C VAL A 153 -6.90 -14.87 20.01
N SER A 154 -5.65 -15.21 19.71
CA SER A 154 -5.11 -16.55 19.93
C SER A 154 -5.07 -16.88 21.42
N LEU A 155 -4.64 -15.92 22.25
CA LEU A 155 -4.64 -16.01 23.70
C LEU A 155 -6.07 -16.17 24.24
N ARG A 156 -7.04 -15.39 23.74
CA ARG A 156 -8.47 -15.53 24.10
C ARG A 156 -8.99 -16.93 23.77
N THR A 157 -8.65 -17.47 22.60
CA THR A 157 -9.06 -18.82 22.20
C THR A 157 -8.45 -19.88 23.11
N MET A 158 -7.17 -19.73 23.49
CA MET A 158 -6.51 -20.63 24.45
C MET A 158 -7.13 -20.54 25.85
N LEU A 159 -7.44 -19.34 26.33
CA LEU A 159 -8.09 -19.10 27.62
C LEU A 159 -9.50 -19.69 27.67
N PHE A 160 -10.26 -19.65 26.57
CA PHE A 160 -11.58 -20.28 26.48
C PHE A 160 -11.50 -21.79 26.80
N TRP A 161 -10.51 -22.49 26.24
CA TRP A 161 -10.26 -23.90 26.57
C TRP A 161 -9.84 -24.11 28.03
N MET A 162 -9.15 -23.14 28.62
CA MET A 162 -8.73 -23.19 30.03
C MET A 162 -9.91 -22.97 31.00
N LEU A 163 -10.84 -22.08 30.70
CA LEU A 163 -12.05 -21.84 31.50
C LEU A 163 -12.97 -23.06 31.55
N ALA A 164 -12.98 -23.87 30.48
CA ALA A 164 -13.69 -25.15 30.46
C ALA A 164 -13.13 -26.16 31.49
N ILE A 165 -11.85 -26.02 31.88
CA ILE A 165 -11.15 -26.91 32.82
C ILE A 165 -11.11 -26.29 34.23
N ASN A 166 -10.97 -24.96 34.33
CA ASN A 166 -10.87 -24.23 35.60
C ASN A 166 -11.79 -22.99 35.63
N PRO A 167 -12.85 -22.98 36.45
CA PRO A 167 -13.92 -21.97 36.42
C PRO A 167 -13.58 -20.63 37.12
N TYR A 168 -12.34 -20.39 37.54
CA TYR A 168 -11.97 -19.06 38.08
C TYR A 168 -11.83 -18.04 36.95
N THR A 169 -12.77 -17.09 36.91
CA THR A 169 -13.02 -16.16 35.80
C THR A 169 -12.11 -14.93 35.78
N TYR A 170 -11.70 -14.40 36.92
CA TYR A 170 -10.81 -13.24 36.99
C TYR A 170 -9.35 -13.66 37.17
N PRO A 171 -8.37 -12.99 36.51
CA PRO A 171 -8.48 -11.76 35.70
C PRO A 171 -8.74 -11.98 34.20
N TRP A 172 -8.89 -13.23 33.75
CA TRP A 172 -8.90 -13.61 32.34
C TRP A 172 -10.05 -13.01 31.52
N VAL A 173 -11.18 -12.75 32.18
CA VAL A 173 -12.35 -12.08 31.58
C VAL A 173 -11.99 -10.77 30.88
N PHE A 174 -11.04 -9.96 31.38
CA PHE A 174 -10.66 -8.71 30.71
C PHE A 174 -10.08 -8.91 29.30
N ALA A 175 -9.29 -9.98 29.11
CA ALA A 175 -8.72 -10.30 27.80
C ALA A 175 -9.77 -10.87 26.84
N VAL A 176 -10.78 -11.55 27.40
CA VAL A 176 -11.91 -12.12 26.67
C VAL A 176 -12.85 -11.00 26.19
N ASP A 177 -13.29 -10.12 27.09
CA ASP A 177 -14.19 -8.99 26.80
C ASP A 177 -13.65 -8.06 25.70
N PHE A 178 -12.33 -7.88 25.62
CA PHE A 178 -11.69 -7.03 24.61
C PHE A 178 -11.86 -7.57 23.18
N VAL A 179 -11.92 -8.89 23.00
CA VAL A 179 -12.04 -9.54 21.70
C VAL A 179 -13.50 -9.85 21.35
N ASP A 180 -14.35 -10.00 22.37
CA ASP A 180 -15.68 -10.58 22.22
C ASP A 180 -16.63 -9.76 21.35
N TRP A 181 -16.46 -8.44 21.24
CA TRP A 181 -17.33 -7.61 20.39
C TRP A 181 -17.30 -7.99 18.90
N ILE A 182 -16.14 -8.39 18.34
CA ILE A 182 -16.06 -8.91 16.96
C ILE A 182 -16.52 -10.37 16.91
N TYR A 183 -16.12 -11.14 17.93
CA TYR A 183 -16.42 -12.55 17.99
C TYR A 183 -17.94 -12.81 18.03
N ASP A 184 -18.69 -12.09 18.87
CA ASP A 184 -20.14 -12.19 18.99
C ASP A 184 -20.85 -11.81 17.69
N GLY A 185 -20.33 -10.78 16.99
CA GLY A 185 -20.82 -10.41 15.67
C GLY A 185 -20.65 -11.51 14.62
N LEU A 186 -19.52 -12.23 14.66
CA LEU A 186 -19.25 -13.35 13.74
C LEU A 186 -19.95 -14.65 14.15
N ALA A 187 -20.13 -14.90 15.45
CA ALA A 187 -20.81 -16.09 15.98
C ALA A 187 -22.28 -16.16 15.54
N GLY A 188 -22.92 -15.01 15.30
CA GLY A 188 -24.26 -14.97 14.72
C GLY A 188 -24.34 -15.34 13.23
N ILE A 189 -23.20 -15.35 12.52
CA ILE A 189 -23.13 -15.57 11.07
C ILE A 189 -22.53 -16.94 10.73
N LEU A 190 -21.51 -17.37 11.47
CA LEU A 190 -20.75 -18.58 11.19
C LEU A 190 -21.35 -19.79 11.93
N PRO A 191 -21.60 -20.92 11.24
CA PRO A 191 -22.11 -22.12 11.88
C PRO A 191 -21.01 -22.85 12.67
N CYS A 192 -21.39 -23.47 13.79
CA CYS A 192 -20.53 -24.45 14.46
C CYS A 192 -20.59 -25.80 13.73
N ILE A 193 -19.44 -26.33 13.32
CA ILE A 193 -19.35 -27.62 12.62
C ILE A 193 -18.78 -28.66 13.59
N VAL A 194 -19.57 -29.69 13.92
CA VAL A 194 -19.14 -30.81 14.78
C VAL A 194 -18.62 -30.33 16.16
N GLY A 195 -19.25 -29.28 16.71
CA GLY A 195 -18.87 -28.71 18.01
C GLY A 195 -17.59 -27.88 17.99
N ILE A 196 -16.95 -27.70 16.84
CA ILE A 196 -15.84 -26.76 16.65
C ILE A 196 -16.43 -25.44 16.19
N ASP A 197 -16.11 -24.40 16.95
CA ASP A 197 -16.42 -23.03 16.58
C ASP A 197 -15.45 -22.54 15.49
N LEU A 198 -16.01 -22.06 14.38
CA LEU A 198 -15.25 -21.57 13.22
C LEU A 198 -14.84 -20.09 13.35
N VAL A 199 -15.42 -19.36 14.30
CA VAL A 199 -15.17 -17.91 14.44
C VAL A 199 -13.68 -17.60 14.65
N PRO A 200 -12.91 -18.31 15.52
CA PRO A 200 -11.49 -18.04 15.71
C PRO A 200 -10.67 -18.31 14.45
N THR A 201 -11.02 -19.36 13.69
CA THR A 201 -10.34 -19.70 12.43
C THR A 201 -10.60 -18.63 11.37
N PHE A 202 -11.84 -18.18 11.24
CA PHE A 202 -12.19 -17.13 10.29
C PHE A 202 -11.53 -15.79 10.65
N LEU A 203 -11.53 -15.43 11.93
CA LEU A 203 -10.91 -14.20 12.42
C LEU A 203 -9.38 -14.24 12.26
N GLY A 204 -8.75 -15.39 12.53
CA GLY A 204 -7.34 -15.62 12.22
C GLY A 204 -7.04 -15.49 10.73
N MET A 205 -7.90 -16.04 9.86
CA MET A 205 -7.77 -15.88 8.40
C MET A 205 -7.88 -14.41 7.98
N LEU A 206 -8.83 -13.65 8.54
CA LEU A 206 -9.01 -12.23 8.25
C LEU A 206 -7.79 -11.41 8.69
N ILE A 207 -7.30 -11.62 9.90
CA ILE A 207 -6.09 -10.96 10.43
C ILE A 207 -4.89 -11.29 9.56
N GLY A 208 -4.71 -12.57 9.19
CA GLY A 208 -3.64 -13.00 8.29
C GLY A 208 -3.73 -12.32 6.93
N LYS A 209 -4.93 -12.21 6.35
CA LYS A 209 -5.16 -11.50 5.09
C LYS A 209 -4.87 -10.01 5.17
N ILE A 210 -5.26 -9.35 6.27
CA ILE A 210 -4.97 -7.93 6.50
C ILE A 210 -3.46 -7.74 6.63
N ALA A 211 -2.79 -8.52 7.47
CA ALA A 211 -1.35 -8.44 7.65
C ALA A 211 -0.58 -8.72 6.34
N ASP A 212 -1.05 -9.66 5.52
CA ASP A 212 -0.48 -9.94 4.19
C ASP A 212 -0.65 -8.74 3.25
N SER A 213 -1.85 -8.15 3.21
CA SER A 213 -2.15 -6.98 2.38
C SER A 213 -1.30 -5.76 2.71
N VAL A 214 -0.92 -5.59 3.98
CA VAL A 214 -0.07 -4.49 4.44
C VAL A 214 1.35 -4.62 3.88
N ASN A 215 1.91 -5.83 3.81
CA ASN A 215 3.22 -6.06 3.21
C ASN A 215 3.22 -5.88 1.69
N HIS A 216 2.09 -6.14 1.03
CA HIS A 216 1.96 -5.94 -0.42
C HIS A 216 1.54 -4.52 -0.82
N LEU A 217 1.33 -3.62 0.15
CA LEU A 217 0.97 -2.24 -0.10
C LEU A 217 2.21 -1.43 -0.52
N VAL A 218 2.17 -0.87 -1.72
CA VAL A 218 3.23 -0.02 -2.27
C VAL A 218 2.77 1.43 -2.36
N PHE A 219 3.57 2.33 -1.78
CA PHE A 219 3.37 3.77 -1.86
C PHE A 219 4.05 4.33 -3.11
N THR A 220 3.28 4.99 -3.98
CA THR A 220 3.74 5.50 -5.28
C THR A 220 4.13 6.97 -5.28
N MET A 221 4.05 7.64 -4.12
CA MET A 221 4.37 9.06 -3.98
C MET A 221 5.80 9.36 -4.51
N PRO A 222 6.01 10.46 -5.25
CA PRO A 222 5.09 11.58 -5.52
C PRO A 222 4.09 11.35 -6.66
N PHE A 223 4.14 10.21 -7.34
CA PHE A 223 3.26 9.90 -8.47
C PHE A 223 1.92 9.35 -7.99
N LEU A 224 0.88 9.53 -8.80
CA LEU A 224 -0.34 8.77 -8.65
C LEU A 224 -0.11 7.32 -9.12
N PRO A 225 -0.77 6.33 -8.48
CA PRO A 225 -0.73 4.94 -8.90
C PRO A 225 -1.05 4.71 -10.37
N SER A 226 -1.96 5.50 -10.95
CA SER A 226 -2.31 5.44 -12.38
C SER A 226 -1.21 5.90 -13.33
N GLU A 227 -0.18 6.60 -12.85
CA GLU A 227 0.95 7.05 -13.67
C GLU A 227 1.98 5.93 -13.93
N GLY A 228 1.80 4.76 -13.29
CA GLY A 228 2.69 3.62 -13.42
C GLY A 228 2.60 2.93 -14.79
N ASN A 229 3.69 2.97 -15.55
CA ASN A 229 3.80 2.28 -16.84
C ASN A 229 4.42 0.90 -16.66
N LYS A 230 3.78 -0.13 -17.21
CA LYS A 230 4.31 -1.50 -17.19
C LYS A 230 5.33 -1.68 -18.29
N VAL A 231 6.59 -1.86 -17.92
CA VAL A 231 7.72 -1.97 -18.84
C VAL A 231 8.55 -3.20 -18.48
N LYS A 232 9.15 -3.83 -19.50
CA LYS A 232 10.12 -4.91 -19.32
C LYS A 232 11.52 -4.32 -19.21
N MET A 233 12.18 -4.52 -18.09
CA MET A 233 13.53 -4.02 -17.85
C MET A 233 14.51 -5.17 -17.59
N LEU A 234 15.76 -4.96 -17.97
CA LEU A 234 16.85 -5.87 -17.65
C LEU A 234 17.39 -5.50 -16.27
N ILE A 235 17.06 -6.30 -15.26
CA ILE A 235 17.53 -6.16 -13.89
C ILE A 235 18.37 -7.40 -13.59
N ASP A 236 19.62 -7.21 -13.17
CA ASP A 236 20.58 -8.28 -12.87
C ASP A 236 20.80 -9.29 -14.01
N GLY A 237 20.65 -8.84 -15.26
CA GLY A 237 20.80 -9.67 -16.45
C GLY A 237 19.55 -10.49 -16.83
N GLU A 238 18.48 -10.39 -16.04
CA GLU A 238 17.20 -11.03 -16.33
C GLU A 238 16.15 -10.00 -16.77
N LEU A 239 15.31 -10.37 -17.73
CA LEU A 239 14.22 -9.53 -18.20
C LEU A 239 13.03 -9.68 -17.24
N LYS A 240 12.80 -8.67 -16.41
CA LYS A 240 11.73 -8.62 -15.41
C LYS A 240 10.66 -7.61 -15.82
N ASP A 241 9.41 -7.94 -15.50
CA ASP A 241 8.28 -7.03 -15.63
C ASP A 241 8.28 -6.06 -14.43
N VAL A 242 8.34 -4.76 -14.71
CA VAL A 242 8.34 -3.71 -13.68
C VAL A 242 7.28 -2.65 -13.96
N VAL A 243 6.83 -1.99 -12.90
CA VAL A 243 6.02 -0.78 -12.97
C VAL A 243 6.94 0.41 -12.78
N GLN A 244 7.14 1.17 -13.85
CA GLN A 244 7.99 2.36 -13.88
C GLN A 244 7.15 3.62 -13.67
N PHE A 245 7.59 4.47 -12.74
CA PHE A 245 7.07 5.81 -12.53
C PHE A 245 8.12 6.80 -13.01
N HIS A 246 7.74 7.61 -13.99
CA HIS A 246 8.65 8.48 -14.71
C HIS A 246 7.98 9.80 -15.09
N TYR A 247 8.79 10.81 -15.39
CA TYR A 247 8.41 12.19 -15.71
C TYR A 247 8.00 13.03 -14.50
N LEU A 248 7.34 14.18 -14.74
CA LEU A 248 6.83 15.05 -13.69
C LEU A 248 5.50 14.48 -13.17
N PRO A 249 5.34 14.34 -11.84
CA PRO A 249 4.09 13.87 -11.24
C PRO A 249 2.87 14.69 -11.66
N TYR A 250 1.76 14.02 -11.97
CA TYR A 250 0.52 14.69 -12.38
C TYR A 250 0.03 15.74 -11.37
N LEU A 251 0.17 15.44 -10.08
CA LEU A 251 -0.28 16.33 -8.99
C LEU A 251 0.41 17.69 -9.02
N TRP A 252 1.66 17.76 -9.49
CA TRP A 252 2.42 19.02 -9.56
C TRP A 252 2.01 19.91 -10.73
N TYR A 253 1.34 19.37 -11.75
CA TYR A 253 0.70 20.19 -12.78
C TYR A 253 -0.57 20.86 -12.26
N LYS A 254 -1.30 20.19 -11.37
CA LYS A 254 -2.62 20.64 -10.89
C LYS A 254 -2.54 21.50 -9.63
N TYR A 255 -1.61 21.19 -8.73
CA TYR A 255 -1.43 21.85 -7.45
C TYR A 255 -0.02 22.43 -7.34
N PRO A 256 0.18 23.54 -6.63
CA PRO A 256 1.50 24.11 -6.44
C PRO A 256 2.39 23.12 -5.69
N ILE A 257 3.63 22.99 -6.15
CA ILE A 257 4.64 22.15 -5.51
C ILE A 257 4.87 22.66 -4.07
N PRO A 258 4.92 21.75 -3.08
CA PRO A 258 5.25 22.10 -1.70
C PRO A 258 6.41 23.09 -1.57
N LEU A 259 6.24 24.09 -0.69
CA LEU A 259 7.27 25.10 -0.46
C LEU A 259 8.58 24.45 0.02
N ASN A 260 8.49 23.52 0.98
CA ASN A 260 9.65 22.80 1.53
C ASN A 260 10.47 22.11 0.44
N LEU A 261 9.81 21.53 -0.57
CA LEU A 261 10.48 20.85 -1.67
C LEU A 261 11.17 21.84 -2.62
N ARG A 262 10.52 22.99 -2.90
CA ARG A 262 11.11 24.07 -3.70
C ARG A 262 12.31 24.71 -3.00
N GLU A 263 12.24 24.89 -1.68
CA GLU A 263 13.36 25.35 -0.87
C GLU A 263 14.53 24.36 -0.94
N PHE A 264 14.27 23.06 -0.77
CA PHE A 264 15.28 22.01 -0.90
C PHE A 264 15.96 22.00 -2.27
N TRP A 265 15.19 22.18 -3.37
CA TRP A 265 15.77 22.29 -4.71
C TRP A 265 16.61 23.55 -4.90
N TYR A 266 16.26 24.66 -4.24
CA TYR A 266 17.03 25.90 -4.34
C TYR A 266 18.30 25.87 -3.48
N SER A 267 18.23 25.35 -2.25
CA SER A 267 19.33 25.39 -1.28
C SER A 267 20.30 24.20 -1.42
N GLU A 268 19.78 22.98 -1.46
CA GLU A 268 20.60 21.76 -1.37
C GLU A 268 20.87 21.13 -2.74
N ARG A 269 19.88 21.17 -3.66
CA ARG A 269 19.94 20.46 -4.95
C ARG A 269 19.55 21.33 -6.15
N PRO A 270 20.37 22.35 -6.49
CA PRO A 270 20.09 23.25 -7.63
C PRO A 270 20.18 22.54 -8.99
N ASP A 271 20.82 21.37 -9.06
CA ASP A 271 20.83 20.53 -10.25
C ASP A 271 19.43 20.06 -10.65
N ILE A 272 18.60 19.70 -9.65
CA ILE A 272 17.21 19.31 -9.86
C ILE A 272 16.41 20.51 -10.35
N LEU A 273 16.57 21.68 -9.72
CA LEU A 273 15.89 22.91 -10.12
C LEU A 273 16.16 23.25 -11.59
N ASN A 274 17.44 23.27 -11.98
CA ASN A 274 17.86 23.57 -13.36
C ASN A 274 17.28 22.57 -14.36
N PHE A 275 17.21 21.28 -14.01
CA PHE A 275 16.60 20.26 -14.85
C PHE A 275 15.09 20.47 -14.99
N MET A 276 14.40 20.79 -13.89
CA MET A 276 12.96 21.01 -13.90
C MET A 276 12.59 22.24 -14.73
N GLU A 277 13.30 23.36 -14.55
CA GLU A 277 13.07 24.58 -15.33
C GLU A 277 13.34 24.36 -16.84
N LYS A 278 14.42 23.65 -17.18
CA LYS A 278 14.78 23.41 -18.59
C LYS A 278 13.77 22.51 -19.32
N ASN A 279 13.29 21.45 -18.69
CA ASN A 279 12.43 20.46 -19.34
C ASN A 279 10.93 20.77 -19.18
N TYR A 280 10.54 21.36 -18.05
CA TYR A 280 9.14 21.59 -17.69
C TYR A 280 8.76 23.07 -17.56
N GLY A 281 9.69 24.01 -17.78
CA GLY A 281 9.40 25.45 -17.73
C GLY A 281 8.31 25.91 -18.70
N GLN A 282 8.13 25.18 -19.82
CA GLN A 282 7.06 25.43 -20.80
C GLN A 282 5.64 25.32 -20.22
N PHE A 283 5.47 24.61 -19.10
CA PHE A 283 4.16 24.41 -18.47
C PHE A 283 3.77 25.56 -17.53
N GLY A 284 4.60 26.60 -17.40
CA GLY A 284 4.30 27.77 -16.55
C GLY A 284 4.26 27.45 -15.06
N ILE A 285 4.96 26.40 -14.63
CA ILE A 285 5.02 25.95 -13.23
C ILE A 285 6.10 26.75 -12.50
N ASN A 286 5.77 27.28 -11.32
CA ASN A 286 6.72 28.00 -10.48
C ASN A 286 7.55 27.02 -9.64
N PHE A 287 8.75 26.69 -10.11
CA PHE A 287 9.69 25.80 -9.39
C PHE A 287 10.49 26.50 -8.30
N GLN A 288 10.63 27.83 -8.37
CA GLN A 288 11.37 28.62 -7.39
C GLN A 288 10.56 28.83 -6.12
N PRO A 289 11.20 28.87 -4.94
CA PRO A 289 10.52 29.24 -3.70
C PRO A 289 10.10 30.72 -3.78
N LEU A 290 8.92 31.04 -3.23
CA LEU A 290 8.56 32.43 -3.01
C LEU A 290 9.46 32.94 -1.89
N LEU A 291 10.48 33.71 -2.23
CA LEU A 291 11.35 34.40 -1.28
C LEU A 291 10.48 35.31 -0.42
N SER A 292 10.11 34.84 0.78
CA SER A 292 9.50 35.68 1.79
C SER A 292 10.58 36.61 2.34
N GLY A 293 10.67 37.81 1.75
CA GLY A 293 11.44 38.94 2.29
C GLY A 293 12.85 39.15 1.70
N SER A 294 12.93 39.53 0.43
CA SER A 294 13.82 40.60 -0.08
C SER A 294 13.85 40.50 -1.61
N GLN A 295 13.74 41.65 -2.29
CA GLN A 295 13.58 41.80 -3.75
C GLN A 295 12.12 41.82 -4.25
N THR A 296 11.23 42.49 -3.54
CA THR A 296 10.42 43.50 -4.22
C THR A 296 11.31 44.71 -4.43
N SER A 297 11.85 44.90 -5.63
CA SER A 297 12.36 46.20 -6.06
C SER A 297 11.19 47.19 -6.06
N PRO A 298 11.19 48.26 -5.23
CA PRO A 298 10.24 49.34 -5.40
C PRO A 298 10.82 50.25 -6.49
N VAL A 299 10.73 49.82 -7.74
CA VAL A 299 11.02 50.67 -8.90
C VAL A 299 9.72 50.84 -9.69
N LEU A 300 8.71 51.41 -9.03
CA LEU A 300 7.69 52.27 -9.62
C LEU A 300 6.85 52.88 -8.49
N ASP A 301 6.65 54.20 -8.57
CA ASP A 301 5.61 54.97 -7.87
C ASP A 301 5.81 55.46 -6.42
N SER A 302 7.04 55.78 -5.99
CA SER A 302 7.23 56.65 -4.81
C SER A 302 7.32 58.15 -5.14
N MET A 303 7.36 58.53 -6.42
CA MET A 303 7.56 59.93 -6.83
C MET A 303 6.26 60.71 -7.07
N ASN A 304 5.12 60.04 -7.28
CA ASN A 304 3.85 60.71 -7.59
C ASN A 304 2.94 60.97 -6.37
N LEU A 305 3.24 60.35 -5.23
CA LEU A 305 2.38 60.43 -4.03
C LEU A 305 2.81 61.56 -3.08
N THR A 306 4.09 61.92 -3.06
CA THR A 306 4.59 63.06 -2.27
C THR A 306 4.20 64.41 -2.86
N ASP A 307 4.10 64.53 -4.19
CA ASP A 307 3.70 65.79 -4.83
C ASP A 307 2.20 66.06 -4.68
N SER A 308 1.35 65.02 -4.61
CA SER A 308 -0.08 65.21 -4.38
C SER A 308 -0.39 65.61 -2.93
N LEU A 309 0.35 65.09 -1.95
CA LEU A 309 0.17 65.42 -0.52
C LEU A 309 0.68 66.83 -0.17
N ILE A 310 1.73 67.31 -0.84
CA ILE A 310 2.28 68.66 -0.62
C ILE A 310 1.39 69.73 -1.25
N ASN A 311 0.77 69.46 -2.41
CA ASN A 311 -0.17 70.40 -3.02
C ASN A 311 -1.51 70.46 -2.26
N HIS A 312 -2.00 69.33 -1.74
CA HIS A 312 -3.27 69.31 -1.02
C HIS A 312 -3.19 69.96 0.38
N SER A 313 -2.00 70.05 0.99
CA SER A 313 -1.80 70.71 2.30
C SER A 313 -1.66 72.23 2.21
N LYS A 314 -1.21 72.77 1.05
CA LYS A 314 -1.12 74.22 0.82
C LYS A 314 -2.49 74.88 0.62
N ASP A 315 -3.43 74.19 -0.03
CA ASP A 315 -4.79 74.72 -0.22
C ASP A 315 -5.62 74.77 1.08
N LEU A 316 -5.26 73.95 2.08
CA LEU A 316 -6.00 73.88 3.35
C LEU A 316 -5.55 74.95 4.37
N PHE A 317 -4.35 75.52 4.21
CA PHE A 317 -3.81 76.59 5.07
C PHE A 317 -3.94 78.00 4.50
N GLY A 318 -4.55 78.17 3.32
CA GLY A 318 -4.78 79.49 2.69
C GLY A 318 -6.17 80.10 2.92
N LEU A 319 -7.02 79.49 3.75
CA LEU A 319 -8.42 79.90 3.97
C LEU A 319 -8.81 80.13 5.44
N LEU A 320 -7.82 80.41 6.30
CA LEU A 320 -7.98 81.02 7.63
C LEU A 320 -7.02 82.20 7.73
#